data_AF-A0A7W1EGN5-F1
#
_entry.id   AF-A0A7W1EGN5-F1
#
_cell.length_a   1.000
_cell.length_b   1.000
_cell.length_c   1.000
_cell.angle_alpha   90.00
_cell.angle_beta   90.00
_cell.angle_gamma   90.00
#
_symmetry.space_group_name_H-M   'P 1'
#
loop_
_entity.id
_entity.type
_entity.pdbx_description
1 polymer ?
#
loop_
_entity_poly.entity_id
_entity_poly.type
_entity_poly.pdbx_seq_one_letter_code
_entity_poly.pdbx_strand_id
1 'polypeptide(L)' 'MTFGDLDDLSIKTGIEDDADFIPLLSAEDEDNMQNEKIPDVLPILPLRNTVLFPGVVIPITVGRDRS' A
#
# COMPACT_ATOMS: atom_id res chain seq x y z
N MET A 1 20.75 -8.29 -17.10
CA MET A 1 19.80 -8.39 -15.98
C MET A 1 19.80 -7.03 -15.34
N THR A 2 18.76 -6.26 -15.64
CA THR A 2 18.57 -4.88 -15.16
C THR A 2 17.77 -4.93 -13.86
N PHE A 3 17.86 -3.89 -13.03
CA PHE A 3 17.22 -3.86 -11.71
C PHE A 3 15.70 -4.13 -11.78
N GLY A 4 15.03 -3.78 -12.89
CA GLY A 4 13.60 -4.02 -13.10
C GLY A 4 13.21 -5.49 -13.38
N ASP A 5 14.16 -6.36 -13.74
CA ASP A 5 13.88 -7.80 -13.92
C ASP A 5 13.72 -8.51 -12.55
N LEU A 6 14.31 -7.96 -11.49
CA LEU A 6 14.21 -8.49 -10.12
C LEU A 6 12.88 -8.12 -9.46
N ASP A 7 12.31 -6.97 -9.82
CA ASP A 7 10.99 -6.54 -9.36
C ASP A 7 9.88 -7.45 -9.91
N ASP A 8 9.92 -7.83 -11.20
CA ASP A 8 8.95 -8.75 -11.82
C ASP A 8 8.96 -10.15 -11.16
N LEU A 9 10.14 -10.64 -10.78
CA LEU A 9 10.29 -11.94 -10.12
C LEU A 9 9.82 -11.94 -8.65
N SER A 10 10.00 -10.81 -7.96
CA SER A 10 9.49 -10.59 -6.61
C SER A 10 7.95 -10.56 -6.60
N ILE A 11 7.35 -9.92 -7.61
CA ILE A 11 5.90 -9.86 -7.84
C ILE A 11 5.36 -11.27 -8.11
N LYS A 12 5.99 -12.06 -9.00
CA LYS A 12 5.43 -13.36 -9.41
C LYS A 12 5.51 -14.47 -8.36
N THR A 13 6.35 -14.33 -7.34
CA THR A 13 6.56 -15.40 -6.32
C THR A 13 5.75 -15.16 -5.03
N GLY A 14 5.17 -13.97 -4.84
CA GLY A 14 4.42 -13.60 -3.63
C GLY A 14 2.89 -13.51 -3.76
N ILE A 15 2.34 -13.58 -4.99
CA ILE A 15 0.90 -13.40 -5.29
C ILE A 15 0.15 -14.74 -5.23
N GLU A 16 0.17 -15.44 -4.10
CA GLU A 16 -0.73 -16.60 -3.93
C GLU A 16 -1.69 -16.52 -2.74
N ASP A 17 -1.55 -15.63 -1.74
CA ASP A 17 -2.55 -15.63 -0.65
C ASP A 17 -2.77 -14.35 0.21
N ASP A 18 -2.04 -13.24 0.05
CA ASP A 18 -2.21 -12.08 0.94
C ASP A 18 -2.28 -10.76 0.19
N ALA A 19 -3.52 -10.25 0.03
CA ALA A 19 -3.92 -8.91 -0.43
C ALA A 19 -3.23 -8.38 -1.70
N ASP A 20 -4.01 -8.11 -2.75
CA ASP A 20 -3.53 -7.51 -4.00
C ASP A 20 -3.00 -6.06 -3.78
N PHE A 21 -1.73 -5.93 -3.38
CA PHE A 21 -1.04 -4.65 -3.25
C PHE A 21 -0.62 -4.17 -4.64
N ILE A 22 -1.21 -3.07 -5.11
CA ILE A 22 -0.85 -2.49 -6.41
C ILE A 22 -0.05 -1.20 -6.18
N PRO A 23 1.21 -1.11 -6.65
CA PRO A 23 1.95 0.15 -6.67
C PRO A 23 1.36 1.05 -7.77
N LEU A 24 0.67 2.13 -7.38
CA LEU A 24 -0.11 2.97 -8.31
C LEU A 24 0.22 4.47 -8.26
N LEU A 25 1.08 4.95 -7.37
CA LEU A 25 1.31 6.39 -7.28
C LEU A 25 2.17 6.89 -8.44
N SER A 26 1.71 7.97 -9.09
CA SER A 26 2.52 8.73 -10.02
C SER A 26 3.43 9.69 -9.24
N ALA A 27 4.52 10.16 -9.87
CA ALA A 27 5.44 11.12 -9.24
C ALA A 27 4.75 12.43 -8.81
N GLU A 28 3.64 12.80 -9.46
CA GLU A 28 2.83 13.96 -9.08
C GLU A 28 2.03 13.70 -7.80
N ASP A 29 1.47 12.50 -7.65
CA ASP A 29 0.73 12.11 -6.44
C ASP A 29 1.64 12.04 -5.21
N GLU A 30 2.89 11.60 -5.38
CA GLU A 30 3.89 11.57 -4.30
C GLU A 30 4.25 12.99 -3.82
N ASP A 31 4.46 13.94 -4.73
CA ASP A 31 4.77 15.33 -4.38
C ASP A 31 3.58 15.99 -3.66
N ASN A 32 2.35 15.71 -4.11
CA ASN A 32 1.14 16.18 -3.44
C ASN A 32 1.00 15.61 -2.02
N MET A 33 1.25 14.31 -1.83
CA MET A 33 1.24 13.67 -0.51
C MET A 33 2.33 14.22 0.42
N GLN A 34 3.52 14.49 -0.10
CA GLN A 34 4.64 15.06 0.66
C GLN A 34 4.29 16.45 1.22
N ASN A 35 3.53 17.24 0.47
CA ASN A 35 3.12 18.59 0.82
C ASN A 35 1.82 18.65 1.64
N GLU A 36 1.15 17.51 1.86
CA GLU A 36 -0.09 17.46 2.61
C GLU A 36 0.16 17.61 4.12
N LYS A 37 -0.71 18.36 4.80
CA LYS A 37 -0.56 18.62 6.24
C LYS A 37 -1.05 17.42 7.05
N ILE A 38 -0.12 16.70 7.65
CA ILE A 38 -0.44 15.62 8.59
C ILE A 38 -1.00 16.21 9.89
N PRO A 39 -2.13 15.70 10.41
CA PRO A 39 -2.69 16.15 11.69
C PRO A 39 -1.80 15.73 12.88
N ASP A 40 -1.82 16.52 13.96
CA ASP A 40 -1.06 16.23 15.19
C ASP A 40 -1.50 14.93 15.87
N VAL A 41 -2.77 14.55 15.70
CA VAL A 41 -3.36 13.32 16.24
C VAL A 41 -3.74 12.42 15.08
N LEU A 42 -3.03 11.29 14.94
CA LEU A 42 -3.27 10.31 13.89
C LEU A 42 -4.07 9.11 14.44
N PRO A 43 -5.23 8.76 13.85
CA PRO A 43 -5.91 7.52 14.17
C PRO A 43 -5.10 6.32 13.65
N ILE A 44 -5.04 5.24 14.44
CA ILE A 44 -4.34 4.00 14.06
C ILE A 44 -5.37 2.95 13.67
N LEU A 45 -5.17 2.34 12.50
CA LEU A 45 -5.90 1.15 12.07
C LEU A 45 -5.06 -0.10 12.40
N PRO A 46 -5.44 -0.94 13.38
CA PRO A 46 -4.67 -2.12 13.73
C PRO A 46 -4.80 -3.19 12.63
N LEU A 47 -3.70 -3.48 11.96
CA LEU A 47 -3.57 -4.56 10.98
C LEU A 47 -2.60 -5.61 11.52
N ARG A 48 -2.83 -6.88 11.21
CA ARG A 48 -1.96 -7.98 11.61
C ARG A 48 -1.12 -8.41 10.42
N ASN A 49 0.15 -8.71 10.65
CA ASN A 49 1.04 -9.30 9.66
C ASN A 49 1.19 -8.48 8.37
N THR A 50 1.01 -7.15 8.44
CA THR A 50 1.14 -6.24 7.28
C THR A 50 2.19 -5.18 7.53
N VAL A 51 3.07 -4.97 6.55
CA VAL A 51 4.01 -3.85 6.49
C VAL A 51 3.69 -3.06 5.23
N LEU A 52 3.45 -1.76 5.36
CA LEU A 52 3.15 -0.87 4.24
C LEU A 52 4.38 -0.02 3.93
N PHE A 53 4.73 0.05 2.65
CA PHE A 53 5.74 0.98 2.15
C PHE A 53 5.04 2.23 1.58
N PRO A 54 5.70 3.40 1.58
CA PRO A 54 5.22 4.56 0.84
C PRO A 54 4.92 4.20 -0.62
N GLY A 55 3.84 4.74 -1.18
CA GLY A 55 3.42 4.41 -2.56
C GLY A 55 2.42 3.25 -2.69
N VAL A 56 2.22 2.47 -1.62
CA VAL A 56 1.30 1.32 -1.65
C VAL A 56 -0.14 1.74 -1.40
N VAL A 57 -1.05 1.33 -2.29
CA VAL A 57 -2.50 1.51 -2.13
C VAL A 57 -3.15 0.18 -1.79
N ILE A 58 -3.97 0.16 -0.74
CA ILE A 58 -4.76 -1.00 -0.34
C ILE A 58 -6.26 -0.72 -0.46
N PRO A 59 -7.02 -1.50 -1.26
CA PRO A 59 -8.47 -1.39 -1.23
C PRO A 59 -8.99 -1.99 0.07
N ILE A 60 -9.61 -1.17 0.92
CA ILE A 60 -10.30 -1.65 2.11
C ILE A 60 -11.81 -1.55 1.90
N THR A 61 -12.52 -2.65 2.15
CA THR A 61 -13.99 -2.63 2.20
C THR A 61 -14.41 -2.47 3.64
N VAL A 62 -15.10 -1.37 3.95
CA VAL A 62 -15.66 -1.14 5.29
C VAL A 62 -17.05 -1.77 5.36
N GLY A 63 -17.13 -2.99 5.85
CA GLY A 63 -18.38 -3.68 6.18
C GLY A 63 -18.47 -3.89 7.68
N ARG A 64 -19.48 -3.30 8.33
CA ARG A 64 -19.94 -3.80 9.62
C ARG A 64 -21.32 -4.38 9.41
N ASP A 65 -21.43 -5.70 9.36
CA ASP A 65 -22.67 -6.33 9.73
C ASP A 65 -22.89 -6.01 11.21
N ARG A 66 -23.88 -5.17 11.50
CA ARG A 66 -24.43 -5.14 12.86
C ARG A 66 -25.17 -6.46 13.02
N SER A 67 -24.50 -7.47 13.59
CA SER A 67 -24.99 -8.53 14.50
C SER A 67 -24.14 -9.78 14.31
#